data_AF-A0A812P8V5-F1
#
_entry.id   AF-A0A812P8V5-F1
#
_cell.length_a   1.000
_cell.length_b   1.000
_cell.length_c   1.000
_cell.angle_alpha   90.00
_cell.angle_beta   90.00
_cell.angle_gamma   90.00
#
_symmetry.space_group_name_H-M   'P 1'
#
loop_
_entity.id
_entity.type
_entity.pdbx_description
1 polymer ?
#
loop_
_entity_poly.entity_id
_entity_poly.type
_entity_poly.pdbx_seq_one_letter_code
_entity_poly.pdbx_strand_id
1 'polypeptide(L)'
;MSAAQEDAQGFEISDSESYGLVEPRSLISFLSDADVRLVRLEYLIELRESGRVLPRRQEAEAERTASDKPALVGVDELKEVMINEETAHMSMMVRNPAPRQVTVRIVSVSHVWESMQHPDPWRFELDNIVDAYRPRQLDSLVWIFLDFVSLHQYRRDEAQYKLFQRALQGMHILHAHEAVEVHRIEELTPQSVRDGCVARIPVYWDVKKKVMEIPIWAERQWATLRASLKSTSVPLPPEMFRAQMQDLKFTHRDDSETVFELQKKVFHQKVSSTTRLVVEDLDAKGLAVLLAALPSYRKLQDAVALAAGLSGCAPLERLHLKCTTVGELGSNALRQMSAHLGAQLDLARTVADRAGPGQEAEPVPPAPLGHPGQPRTALRIQ
;
A
#
# COMPACT_ATOMS: atom_id res chain seq x y z
N MET A 1 -2.88 14.35 -41.43
CA MET A 1 -1.63 14.26 -42.21
C MET A 1 -0.47 14.15 -41.23
N SER A 2 0.43 13.22 -41.54
CA SER A 2 1.53 12.63 -40.74
C SER A 2 2.43 13.60 -39.98
N ALA A 3 2.82 13.23 -38.75
CA ALA A 3 4.22 13.18 -38.28
C ALA A 3 4.26 12.93 -36.75
N ALA A 4 4.72 11.74 -36.34
CA ALA A 4 5.51 11.46 -35.12
C ALA A 4 5.47 9.94 -34.82
N GLN A 5 6.11 9.19 -35.71
CA GLN A 5 6.68 7.86 -35.46
C GLN A 5 8.20 8.07 -35.57
N GLU A 6 9.01 7.35 -34.78
CA GLU A 6 10.46 7.54 -34.51
C GLU A 6 10.69 8.47 -33.29
N ASP A 7 11.31 8.09 -32.17
CA ASP A 7 12.34 7.08 -31.90
C ASP A 7 12.10 6.38 -30.54
N ALA A 8 11.96 5.05 -30.57
CA ALA A 8 12.13 4.20 -29.39
C ALA A 8 13.59 3.70 -29.39
N GLN A 9 14.54 4.56 -29.02
CA GLN A 9 15.89 4.12 -28.69
C GLN A 9 15.87 3.49 -27.30
N GLY A 10 16.17 2.19 -27.25
CA GLY A 10 16.40 1.44 -26.03
C GLY A 10 17.50 2.12 -25.21
N PHE A 11 17.11 2.65 -24.06
CA PHE A 11 18.00 3.28 -23.12
C PHE A 11 18.43 2.22 -22.11
N GLU A 12 19.69 1.80 -22.15
CA GLU A 12 20.31 1.05 -21.06
C GLU A 12 20.41 1.97 -19.85
N ILE A 13 19.44 1.86 -18.94
CA ILE A 13 19.47 2.49 -17.63
C ILE A 13 20.31 1.59 -16.73
N SER A 14 21.40 2.15 -16.20
CA SER A 14 22.29 1.52 -15.22
C SER A 14 21.50 0.78 -14.14
N ASP A 15 21.92 -0.46 -13.83
CA ASP A 15 21.39 -1.32 -12.76
C ASP A 15 20.82 -0.48 -11.61
N SER A 16 19.48 -0.35 -11.57
CA SER A 16 18.82 0.33 -10.47
C SER A 16 19.17 -0.46 -9.22
N GLU A 17 19.80 0.17 -8.23
CA GLU A 17 19.78 -0.36 -6.88
C GLU A 17 18.33 -0.73 -6.56
N SER A 18 18.07 -2.02 -6.42
CA SER A 18 16.73 -2.53 -6.16
C SER A 18 16.32 -2.03 -4.79
N TYR A 19 15.52 -0.97 -4.72
CA TYR A 19 14.96 -0.50 -3.46
C TYR A 19 14.25 -1.67 -2.73
N GLY A 20 14.69 -1.95 -1.51
CA GLY A 20 14.04 -2.89 -0.60
C GLY A 20 12.67 -2.39 -0.15
N LEU A 21 11.78 -3.33 0.21
CA LEU A 21 10.43 -3.05 0.73
C LEU A 21 10.35 -3.03 2.27
N VAL A 22 11.47 -3.20 2.97
CA VAL A 22 11.50 -3.36 4.43
C VAL A 22 12.19 -2.18 5.10
N GLU A 23 13.41 -1.85 4.65
CA GLU A 23 14.24 -0.82 5.30
C GLU A 23 13.73 0.59 4.98
N PRO A 24 13.32 1.41 5.98
CA PRO A 24 12.80 2.76 5.72
C PRO A 24 13.75 3.66 4.95
N ARG A 25 15.08 3.46 5.06
CA ARG A 25 16.07 4.18 4.26
C ARG A 25 15.89 3.95 2.76
N SER A 26 15.51 2.74 2.37
CA SER A 26 15.22 2.39 0.98
C SER A 26 14.04 3.20 0.44
N LEU A 27 12.97 3.34 1.22
CA LEU A 27 11.83 4.20 0.90
C LEU A 27 12.25 5.66 0.72
N ILE A 28 13.00 6.23 1.68
CA ILE A 28 13.47 7.62 1.60
C ILE A 28 14.38 7.85 0.38
N SER A 29 15.25 6.88 0.08
CA SER A 29 16.12 6.92 -1.10
C SER A 29 15.30 6.91 -2.38
N PHE A 30 14.32 6.02 -2.50
CA PHE A 30 13.42 5.99 -3.65
C PHE A 30 12.66 7.32 -3.84
N LEU A 31 12.05 7.83 -2.76
CA LEU A 31 11.31 9.10 -2.81
C LEU A 31 12.20 10.26 -3.26
N SER A 32 13.44 10.30 -2.78
CA SER A 32 14.42 11.33 -3.14
C SER A 32 14.88 11.20 -4.59
N ASP A 33 15.25 9.99 -4.99
CA ASP A 33 15.81 9.65 -6.30
C ASP A 33 14.83 9.87 -7.45
N ALA A 34 13.56 9.56 -7.21
CA ALA A 34 12.48 9.74 -8.18
C ALA A 34 11.78 11.10 -8.05
N ASP A 35 12.23 11.97 -7.14
CA ASP A 35 11.59 13.25 -6.78
C ASP A 35 10.08 13.11 -6.49
N VAL A 36 9.71 12.01 -5.83
CA VAL A 36 8.32 11.78 -5.40
C VAL A 36 8.07 12.59 -4.15
N ARG A 37 7.02 13.42 -4.20
CA ARG A 37 6.80 14.43 -3.18
C ARG A 37 5.52 14.18 -2.43
N LEU A 38 5.63 14.14 -1.11
CA LEU A 38 4.49 13.83 -0.26
C LEU A 38 3.72 15.10 0.07
N VAL A 39 2.40 15.01 0.06
CA VAL A 39 1.50 16.11 0.43
C VAL A 39 1.35 16.16 1.94
N ARG A 40 1.44 17.34 2.53
CA ARG A 40 1.16 17.50 3.96
C ARG A 40 -0.34 17.35 4.24
N LEU A 41 -0.69 16.58 5.26
CA LEU A 41 -2.08 16.52 5.73
C LEU A 41 -2.64 17.91 6.09
N GLU A 42 -1.81 18.76 6.69
CA GLU A 42 -2.16 20.16 7.01
C GLU A 42 -2.67 20.92 5.77
N TYR A 43 -1.99 20.75 4.63
CA TYR A 43 -2.39 21.37 3.38
C TYR A 43 -3.69 20.80 2.83
N LEU A 44 -3.91 19.47 2.92
CA LEU A 44 -5.18 18.85 2.50
C LEU A 44 -6.36 19.34 3.35
N ILE A 45 -6.15 19.54 4.65
CA ILE A 45 -7.14 20.15 5.53
C ILE A 45 -7.54 21.54 5.05
N GLU A 46 -6.55 22.38 4.73
CA GLU A 46 -6.79 23.74 4.23
C GLU A 46 -7.48 23.75 2.86
N LEU A 47 -7.13 22.82 1.96
CA LEU A 47 -7.83 22.65 0.68
C LEU A 47 -9.31 22.33 0.88
N ARG A 48 -9.62 21.40 1.80
CA ARG A 48 -11.00 21.03 2.13
C ARG A 48 -11.77 22.24 2.67
N GLU A 49 -11.19 22.93 3.64
CA GLU A 49 -11.82 24.10 4.31
C GLU A 49 -12.03 25.27 3.34
N SER A 50 -11.15 25.45 2.37
CA SER A 50 -11.26 26.49 1.34
C SER A 50 -12.15 26.10 0.16
N GLY A 51 -12.69 24.87 0.13
CA GLY A 51 -13.55 24.42 -0.95
C GLY A 51 -12.82 24.10 -2.26
N ARG A 52 -11.49 24.00 -2.24
CA ARG A 52 -10.64 23.81 -3.42
C ARG A 52 -10.46 22.33 -3.74
N VAL A 53 -10.29 22.02 -5.02
CA VAL A 53 -9.92 20.67 -5.50
C VAL A 53 -8.42 20.45 -5.39
N LEU A 54 -7.99 19.19 -5.51
CA LEU A 54 -6.57 18.85 -5.53
C LEU A 54 -5.87 19.56 -6.72
N PRO A 55 -4.77 20.30 -6.50
CA PRO A 55 -3.96 20.80 -7.59
C PRO A 55 -3.16 19.66 -8.25
N ARG A 56 -2.68 19.87 -9.49
CA ARG A 56 -1.61 19.01 -10.02
C ARG A 56 -0.33 19.28 -9.25
N ARG A 57 0.60 18.31 -9.28
CA ARG A 57 1.95 18.44 -8.73
C ARG A 57 2.62 19.80 -8.99
N GLN A 58 2.58 20.28 -10.24
CA GLN A 58 3.24 21.53 -10.62
C GLN A 58 2.63 22.78 -9.98
N GLU A 59 1.31 22.83 -9.80
CA GLU A 59 0.68 23.96 -9.10
C GLU A 59 0.98 23.90 -7.60
N ALA A 60 0.91 22.70 -7.03
CA ALA A 60 1.14 22.49 -5.61
C ALA A 60 2.55 22.92 -5.17
N GLU A 61 3.56 22.87 -6.05
CA GLU A 61 4.94 23.29 -5.75
C GLU A 61 5.04 24.76 -5.32
N ALA A 62 4.14 25.61 -5.79
CA ALA A 62 4.08 27.02 -5.43
C ALA A 62 3.21 27.27 -4.18
N GLU A 63 2.49 26.26 -3.69
CA GLU A 63 1.55 26.41 -2.59
C GLU A 63 2.21 26.26 -1.23
N ARG A 64 1.64 26.98 -0.27
CA ARG A 64 2.10 27.03 1.12
C ARG A 64 0.91 26.87 2.06
N THR A 65 1.16 26.23 3.20
CA THR A 65 0.20 26.13 4.30
C THR A 65 0.01 27.47 5.00
N ALA A 66 -1.02 27.58 5.82
CA ALA A 66 -1.22 28.73 6.71
C ALA A 66 -0.04 28.94 7.69
N SER A 67 0.74 27.89 7.96
CA SER A 67 1.97 27.93 8.75
C SER A 67 3.24 28.26 7.94
N ASP A 68 3.09 28.75 6.71
CA ASP A 68 4.18 29.10 5.77
C ASP A 68 5.14 27.93 5.45
N LYS A 69 4.64 26.70 5.51
CA LYS A 69 5.38 25.53 5.02
C LYS A 69 4.99 25.25 3.58
N PRO A 70 5.91 24.75 2.73
CA PRO A 70 5.53 24.24 1.42
C PRO A 70 4.42 23.19 1.54
N ALA A 71 3.43 23.20 0.66
CA ALA A 71 2.36 22.18 0.61
C ALA A 71 2.91 20.75 0.47
N LEU A 72 4.07 20.64 -0.18
CA LEU A 72 4.74 19.39 -0.52
C LEU A 72 6.03 19.25 0.27
N VAL A 73 6.21 18.08 0.88
CA VAL A 73 7.44 17.66 1.53
C VAL A 73 8.50 17.47 0.48
N GLY A 74 9.62 18.18 0.65
CA GLY A 74 10.73 18.16 -0.30
C GLY A 74 11.81 17.14 0.05
N VAL A 75 12.72 16.91 -0.91
CA VAL A 75 13.86 16.01 -0.74
C VAL A 75 14.73 16.38 0.47
N ASP A 76 14.93 17.68 0.71
CA ASP A 76 15.75 18.12 1.84
C ASP A 76 15.09 17.79 3.19
N GLU A 77 13.76 17.89 3.28
CA GLU A 77 13.02 17.52 4.49
C GLU A 77 12.97 15.99 4.67
N LEU A 78 12.90 15.21 3.58
CA LEU A 78 13.00 13.75 3.65
C LEU A 78 14.35 13.29 4.23
N LYS A 79 15.44 14.02 3.94
CA LYS A 79 16.78 13.73 4.50
C LYS A 79 16.89 14.03 5.99
N GLU A 80 16.02 14.87 6.54
CA GLU A 80 15.99 15.18 7.98
C GLU A 80 15.24 14.10 8.79
N VAL A 81 14.61 13.12 8.13
CA VAL A 81 13.93 12.02 8.82
C VAL A 81 14.94 11.12 9.51
N MET A 82 14.81 11.02 10.83
CA MET A 82 15.55 10.10 11.66
C MET A 82 14.84 8.74 11.67
N ILE A 83 15.60 7.69 11.34
CA ILE A 83 15.14 6.31 11.33
C ILE A 83 15.80 5.57 12.49
N ASN A 84 14.99 4.96 13.34
CA ASN A 84 15.48 4.02 14.34
C ASN A 84 15.64 2.64 13.68
N GLU A 85 16.88 2.15 13.56
CA GLU A 85 17.21 0.90 12.87
C GLU A 85 16.56 -0.34 13.49
N GLU A 86 16.35 -0.35 14.81
CA GLU A 86 15.81 -1.50 15.53
C GLU A 86 14.30 -1.64 15.35
N THR A 87 13.61 -0.50 15.28
CA THR A 87 12.13 -0.44 15.26
C THR A 87 11.56 -0.03 13.92
N ALA A 88 12.40 0.35 12.96
CA ALA A 88 12.03 1.02 11.72
C ALA A 88 11.21 2.31 11.93
N HIS A 89 11.19 2.86 13.16
CA HIS A 89 10.40 4.03 13.50
C HIS A 89 10.98 5.28 12.86
N MET A 90 10.14 6.01 12.12
CA MET A 90 10.47 7.26 11.46
C MET A 90 10.03 8.45 12.28
N SER A 91 10.92 9.42 12.46
CA SER A 91 10.65 10.62 13.25
C SER A 91 11.42 11.84 12.74
N MET A 92 10.99 13.03 13.11
CA MET A 92 11.65 14.28 12.73
C MET A 92 11.65 15.26 13.90
N MET A 93 12.65 16.14 13.96
CA MET A 93 12.72 17.18 14.98
C MET A 93 11.92 18.40 14.55
N VAL A 94 10.83 18.70 15.24
CA VAL A 94 10.01 19.90 15.00
C VAL A 94 10.39 20.96 16.00
N ARG A 95 10.78 22.17 15.54
CA ARG A 95 11.34 23.23 16.39
C ARG A 95 10.31 24.21 16.98
N ASN A 96 9.08 24.23 16.47
CA ASN A 96 8.04 25.19 16.85
C ASN A 96 6.78 24.43 17.31
N PRO A 97 6.20 24.69 18.50
CA PRO A 97 6.54 25.75 19.49
C PRO A 97 7.75 25.45 20.40
N ALA A 98 8.17 24.19 20.50
CA ALA A 98 9.40 23.80 21.16
C ALA A 98 10.01 22.59 20.43
N PRO A 99 11.35 22.43 20.44
CA PRO A 99 12.02 21.25 19.89
C PRO A 99 11.46 19.97 20.49
N ARG A 100 10.80 19.17 19.66
CA ARG A 100 10.32 17.84 20.02
C ARG A 100 10.47 16.89 18.86
N GLN A 101 10.74 15.63 19.19
CA GLN A 101 10.70 14.55 18.23
C GLN A 101 9.24 14.19 17.93
N VAL A 102 8.89 14.14 16.66
CA VAL A 102 7.54 13.81 16.19
C VAL A 102 7.60 12.63 15.25
N THR A 103 6.70 11.67 15.43
CA THR A 103 6.56 10.54 14.52
C THR A 103 6.21 11.02 13.12
N VAL A 104 6.88 10.48 12.11
CA VAL A 104 6.54 10.69 10.69
C VAL A 104 5.80 9.45 10.20
N ARG A 105 4.63 9.67 9.61
CA ARG A 105 3.80 8.63 9.00
C ARG A 105 3.68 8.90 7.51
N ILE A 106 4.14 7.96 6.70
CA ILE A 106 3.95 8.02 5.25
C ILE A 106 2.72 7.18 4.92
N VAL A 107 1.76 7.83 4.28
CA VAL A 107 0.52 7.21 3.80
C VAL A 107 0.53 7.25 2.28
N SER A 108 0.12 6.17 1.65
CA SER A 108 -0.10 6.09 0.21
C SER A 108 -1.57 5.89 -0.08
N VAL A 109 -2.17 6.78 -0.86
CA VAL A 109 -3.58 6.70 -1.20
C VAL A 109 -3.74 6.02 -2.55
N SER A 110 -4.35 4.85 -2.54
CA SER A 110 -4.79 4.13 -3.74
C SER A 110 -6.25 4.45 -4.00
N HIS A 111 -6.54 5.27 -5.00
CA HIS A 111 -7.88 5.76 -5.31
C HIS A 111 -8.29 5.54 -6.77
N VAL A 112 -9.49 5.95 -7.16
CA VAL A 112 -10.04 5.77 -8.51
C VAL A 112 -10.16 7.13 -9.17
N TRP A 113 -9.54 7.30 -10.34
CA TRP A 113 -9.75 8.50 -11.11
C TRP A 113 -11.21 8.60 -11.58
N GLU A 114 -11.91 9.66 -11.15
CA GLU A 114 -13.32 9.86 -11.48
C GLU A 114 -13.54 10.51 -12.85
N SER A 115 -12.50 11.12 -13.43
CA SER A 115 -12.51 11.68 -14.78
C SER A 115 -11.12 11.60 -15.40
N MET A 116 -11.03 11.70 -16.73
CA MET A 116 -9.73 11.73 -17.42
C MET A 116 -8.90 12.97 -17.05
N GLN A 117 -9.55 14.07 -16.66
CA GLN A 117 -8.88 15.34 -16.44
C GLN A 117 -8.47 15.56 -14.98
N HIS A 118 -9.15 14.91 -14.03
CA HIS A 118 -8.93 15.11 -12.61
C HIS A 118 -9.40 13.90 -11.79
N PRO A 119 -8.63 13.43 -10.79
CA PRO A 119 -8.98 12.24 -10.02
C PRO A 119 -10.20 12.46 -9.13
N ASP A 120 -10.25 13.58 -8.41
CA ASP A 120 -11.30 13.88 -7.42
C ASP A 120 -11.98 15.23 -7.68
N PRO A 121 -12.77 15.35 -8.75
CA PRO A 121 -13.31 16.63 -9.18
C PRO A 121 -14.43 17.15 -8.27
N TRP A 122 -14.99 16.28 -7.40
CA TRP A 122 -16.03 16.63 -6.44
C TRP A 122 -15.54 16.71 -4.99
N ARG A 123 -14.24 16.49 -4.74
CA ARG A 123 -13.59 16.53 -3.42
C ARG A 123 -13.99 15.40 -2.47
N PHE A 124 -14.63 14.36 -2.99
CA PHE A 124 -15.08 13.23 -2.19
C PHE A 124 -13.89 12.43 -1.65
N GLU A 125 -12.87 12.21 -2.46
CA GLU A 125 -11.66 11.50 -2.02
C GLU A 125 -10.87 12.35 -1.02
N LEU A 126 -10.74 13.66 -1.27
CA LEU A 126 -10.14 14.62 -0.35
C LEU A 126 -10.82 14.58 1.02
N ASP A 127 -12.15 14.60 1.05
CA ASP A 127 -12.92 14.55 2.29
C ASP A 127 -12.64 13.25 3.06
N ASN A 128 -12.65 12.10 2.37
CA ASN A 128 -12.32 10.80 2.97
C ASN A 128 -10.91 10.76 3.57
N ILE A 129 -9.91 11.27 2.83
CA ILE A 129 -8.52 11.32 3.31
C ILE A 129 -8.43 12.18 4.57
N VAL A 130 -9.02 13.38 4.54
CA VAL A 130 -8.91 14.30 5.68
C VAL A 130 -9.64 13.74 6.90
N ASP A 131 -10.82 13.13 6.74
CA ASP A 131 -11.55 12.53 7.85
C ASP A 131 -10.79 11.36 8.48
N ALA A 132 -10.15 10.52 7.66
CA ALA A 132 -9.35 9.38 8.14
C ALA A 132 -8.11 9.82 8.93
N TYR A 133 -7.45 10.91 8.52
CA TYR A 133 -6.11 11.25 9.01
C TYR A 133 -6.05 12.49 9.91
N ARG A 134 -7.02 13.41 9.87
CA ARG A 134 -7.06 14.60 10.73
C ARG A 134 -6.85 14.28 12.22
N PRO A 135 -7.44 13.21 12.81
CA PRO A 135 -7.21 12.89 14.22
C PRO A 135 -5.73 12.65 14.58
N ARG A 136 -4.91 12.22 13.62
CA ARG A 136 -3.48 11.89 13.81
C ARG A 136 -2.55 13.10 13.69
N GLN A 137 -3.07 14.26 13.32
CA GLN A 137 -2.28 15.49 13.26
C GLN A 137 -1.85 15.99 14.65
N LEU A 138 -2.53 15.51 15.72
CA LEU A 138 -2.24 15.89 17.10
C LEU A 138 -0.90 15.32 17.60
N ASP A 139 -0.54 14.11 17.17
CA ASP A 139 0.60 13.37 17.69
C ASP A 139 1.66 13.02 16.64
N SER A 140 1.35 13.18 15.35
CA SER A 140 2.26 12.80 14.26
C SER A 140 2.24 13.78 13.07
N LEU A 141 3.31 13.75 12.29
CA LEU A 141 3.36 14.32 10.95
C LEU A 141 2.86 13.28 9.96
N VAL A 142 1.78 13.59 9.26
CA VAL A 142 1.21 12.71 8.23
C VAL A 142 1.56 13.28 6.86
N TRP A 143 2.29 12.49 6.09
CA TRP A 143 2.76 12.81 4.74
C TRP A 143 2.15 11.82 3.76
N ILE A 144 1.46 12.33 2.76
CA ILE A 144 0.52 11.56 1.95
C ILE A 144 1.01 11.53 0.51
N PHE A 145 1.26 10.35 -0.03
CA PHE A 145 1.40 10.15 -1.45
C PHE A 145 0.03 10.12 -2.12
N LEU A 146 -0.18 11.02 -3.07
CA LEU A 146 -1.31 11.10 -3.98
C LEU A 146 -0.75 11.20 -5.39
N ASP A 147 -0.87 10.17 -6.22
CA ASP A 147 -0.25 10.12 -7.56
C ASP A 147 -0.38 11.44 -8.36
N PHE A 148 -1.56 12.07 -8.37
CA PHE A 148 -1.86 13.31 -9.07
C PHE A 148 -1.11 14.55 -8.54
N VAL A 149 -0.87 14.61 -7.23
CA VAL A 149 -0.23 15.75 -6.56
C VAL A 149 1.26 15.48 -6.28
N SER A 150 1.63 14.21 -6.16
CA SER A 150 2.97 13.74 -5.79
C SER A 150 3.87 13.50 -6.99
N LEU A 151 3.30 13.24 -8.18
CA LEU A 151 4.04 12.97 -9.41
C LEU A 151 3.78 14.06 -10.46
N HIS A 152 4.76 14.34 -11.32
CA HIS A 152 4.58 15.32 -12.39
C HIS A 152 3.46 14.91 -13.36
N GLN A 153 2.48 15.80 -13.51
CA GLN A 153 1.32 15.60 -14.38
C GLN A 153 1.55 16.21 -15.76
N TYR A 154 0.72 15.86 -16.74
CA TYR A 154 0.78 16.49 -18.07
C TYR A 154 0.45 18.00 -17.99
N ARG A 155 1.17 18.92 -18.66
CA ARG A 155 2.33 18.73 -19.54
C ARG A 155 3.66 18.75 -18.77
N ARG A 156 4.53 17.80 -19.12
CA ARG A 156 5.87 17.64 -18.56
C ARG A 156 6.94 18.17 -19.51
N ASP A 157 8.01 18.73 -18.96
CA ASP A 157 9.27 18.87 -19.69
C ASP A 157 10.08 17.56 -19.67
N GLU A 158 11.25 17.55 -20.31
CA GLU A 158 12.09 16.35 -20.43
C GLU A 158 12.61 15.85 -19.07
N ALA A 159 12.97 16.76 -18.16
CA ALA A 159 13.47 16.41 -16.83
C ALA A 159 12.34 15.82 -15.98
N GLN A 160 11.17 16.48 -15.97
CA GLN A 160 9.96 16.02 -15.31
C GLN A 160 9.50 14.66 -15.86
N TYR A 161 9.63 14.43 -17.17
CA TYR A 161 9.31 13.14 -17.77
C TYR A 161 10.23 12.02 -17.27
N LYS A 162 11.55 12.26 -17.20
CA LYS A 162 12.52 11.30 -16.65
C LYS A 162 12.22 10.95 -15.20
N LEU A 163 11.94 11.94 -14.35
CA LEU A 163 11.57 11.75 -12.95
C LEU A 163 10.26 10.97 -12.81
N PHE A 164 9.25 11.32 -13.61
CA PHE A 164 7.98 10.60 -13.66
C PHE A 164 8.17 9.12 -14.02
N GLN A 165 8.98 8.81 -15.04
CA GLN A 165 9.27 7.43 -15.43
C GLN A 165 9.98 6.66 -14.30
N ARG A 166 10.95 7.28 -13.64
CA ARG A 166 11.64 6.68 -12.49
C ARG A 166 10.68 6.40 -11.33
N ALA A 167 9.75 7.31 -11.06
CA ALA A 167 8.70 7.10 -10.06
C ALA A 167 7.77 5.95 -10.43
N LEU A 168 7.35 5.83 -11.71
CA LEU A 168 6.52 4.73 -12.18
C LEU A 168 7.21 3.36 -12.02
N GLN A 169 8.50 3.26 -12.34
CA GLN A 169 9.29 2.04 -12.17
C GLN A 169 9.38 1.59 -10.70
N GLY A 170 9.37 2.53 -9.76
CA GLY A 170 9.39 2.26 -8.33
C GLY A 170 8.03 2.33 -7.64
N MET A 171 6.92 2.46 -8.38
CA MET A 171 5.58 2.70 -7.82
C MET A 171 5.18 1.64 -6.77
N HIS A 172 5.59 0.40 -6.98
CA HIS A 172 5.39 -0.68 -6.03
C HIS A 172 5.91 -0.39 -4.60
N ILE A 173 6.96 0.40 -4.46
CA ILE A 173 7.53 0.78 -3.16
C ILE A 173 6.50 1.60 -2.37
N LEU A 174 5.77 2.49 -3.04
CA LEU A 174 4.75 3.33 -2.41
C LEU A 174 3.53 2.55 -1.93
N HIS A 175 3.29 1.33 -2.42
CA HIS A 175 2.12 0.54 -2.06
C HIS A 175 2.47 -0.75 -1.31
N ALA A 176 3.75 -1.12 -1.24
CA ALA A 176 4.17 -2.36 -0.63
C ALA A 176 5.28 -2.20 0.42
N HIS A 177 5.85 -1.01 0.62
CA HIS A 177 6.90 -0.84 1.62
C HIS A 177 6.32 -0.91 3.05
N GLU A 178 6.99 -1.62 3.98
CA GLU A 178 6.51 -1.85 5.36
C GLU A 178 6.32 -0.55 6.17
N ALA A 179 7.11 0.47 5.85
CA ALA A 179 6.99 1.81 6.45
C ALA A 179 5.85 2.68 5.86
N VAL A 180 5.10 2.18 4.87
CA VAL A 180 4.01 2.92 4.23
C VAL A 180 2.66 2.33 4.61
N GLU A 181 1.77 3.15 5.16
CA GLU A 181 0.37 2.80 5.33
C GLU A 181 -0.37 3.02 4.01
N VAL A 182 -1.13 2.02 3.54
CA VAL A 182 -1.90 2.15 2.30
C VAL A 182 -3.37 2.41 2.63
N HIS A 183 -3.86 3.57 2.21
CA HIS A 183 -5.27 3.94 2.31
C HIS A 183 -5.96 3.67 0.97
N ARG A 184 -6.95 2.76 0.95
CA ARG A 184 -7.68 2.39 -0.27
C ARG A 184 -9.03 3.08 -0.30
N ILE A 185 -9.27 3.90 -1.31
CA ILE A 185 -10.56 4.51 -1.61
C ILE A 185 -11.12 3.80 -2.84
N GLU A 186 -12.15 3.00 -2.63
CA GLU A 186 -12.78 2.19 -3.69
C GLU A 186 -14.13 2.75 -4.13
N GLU A 187 -14.65 3.70 -3.35
CA GLU A 187 -15.94 4.32 -3.57
C GLU A 187 -15.77 5.54 -4.44
N LEU A 188 -16.65 5.69 -5.41
CA LEU A 188 -16.76 6.92 -6.16
C LEU A 188 -17.62 7.94 -5.42
N THR A 189 -17.46 9.21 -5.79
CA THR A 189 -18.42 10.27 -5.43
C THR A 189 -19.87 9.81 -5.69
N PRO A 190 -20.74 9.79 -4.67
CA PRO A 190 -22.15 9.45 -4.83
C PRO A 190 -22.87 10.36 -5.84
N GLN A 191 -23.80 9.80 -6.61
CA GLN A 191 -24.51 10.56 -7.66
C GLN A 191 -25.21 11.81 -7.12
N SER A 192 -25.76 11.76 -5.91
CA SER A 192 -26.39 12.90 -5.22
C SER A 192 -25.45 14.09 -5.02
N VAL A 193 -24.15 13.82 -4.81
CA VAL A 193 -23.12 14.86 -4.67
C VAL A 193 -22.76 15.44 -6.03
N ARG A 194 -22.72 14.61 -7.08
CA ARG A 194 -22.40 15.04 -8.45
C ARG A 194 -23.48 15.96 -9.03
N ASP A 195 -24.74 15.58 -8.85
CA ASP A 195 -25.88 16.31 -9.44
C ASP A 195 -26.05 17.70 -8.82
N GLY A 196 -25.59 17.88 -7.57
CA GLY A 196 -25.64 19.16 -6.86
C GLY A 196 -24.51 20.13 -7.22
N CYS A 197 -23.49 19.72 -8.00
CA CYS A 197 -22.26 20.49 -8.17
C CYS A 197 -21.83 20.61 -9.64
N VAL A 198 -21.92 21.83 -10.20
CA VAL A 198 -21.20 22.18 -11.43
C VAL A 198 -19.76 22.53 -11.04
N ALA A 199 -19.01 21.52 -10.61
CA ALA A 199 -17.63 21.73 -10.22
C ALA A 199 -16.78 22.07 -11.47
N ARG A 200 -15.89 23.05 -11.28
CA ARG A 200 -14.85 23.41 -12.23
C ARG A 200 -13.54 22.85 -11.71
N ILE A 201 -12.77 22.30 -12.64
CA ILE A 201 -11.49 21.68 -12.32
C ILE A 201 -10.36 22.36 -13.09
N PRO A 202 -9.17 22.49 -12.47
CA PRO A 202 -7.99 22.99 -13.14
C PRO A 202 -7.47 21.94 -14.12
N VAL A 203 -7.45 22.28 -15.40
CA VAL A 203 -6.96 21.40 -16.47
C VAL A 203 -5.95 22.14 -17.34
N TYR A 204 -4.84 21.48 -17.65
CA TYR A 204 -3.84 22.04 -18.57
C TYR A 204 -4.41 22.09 -19.99
N TRP A 205 -4.52 23.30 -20.54
CA TRP A 205 -5.08 23.53 -21.86
C TRP A 205 -3.99 23.77 -22.90
N ASP A 206 -3.80 22.81 -23.80
CA ASP A 206 -2.67 22.80 -24.74
C ASP A 206 -2.63 23.99 -25.69
N VAL A 207 -3.79 24.42 -26.21
CA VAL A 207 -3.84 25.52 -27.18
C VAL A 207 -3.38 26.84 -26.56
N LYS A 208 -3.62 27.03 -25.26
CA LYS A 208 -3.27 28.26 -24.52
C LYS A 208 -2.05 28.08 -23.64
N LYS A 209 -1.46 26.88 -23.60
CA LYS A 209 -0.29 26.49 -22.80
C LYS A 209 -0.37 26.93 -21.34
N LYS A 210 -1.57 26.83 -20.75
CA LYS A 210 -1.83 27.22 -19.36
C LYS A 210 -2.93 26.37 -18.73
N VAL A 211 -2.95 26.33 -17.40
CA VAL A 211 -4.06 25.74 -16.65
C VAL A 211 -5.28 26.64 -16.75
N MET A 212 -6.44 26.04 -16.96
CA MET A 212 -7.72 26.71 -16.96
C MET A 212 -8.73 25.92 -16.15
N GLU A 213 -9.60 26.63 -15.46
CA GLU A 213 -10.80 26.07 -14.86
C GLU A 213 -11.80 25.71 -15.96
N ILE A 214 -12.17 24.43 -16.06
CA ILE A 214 -13.18 23.94 -17.00
C ILE A 214 -14.29 23.17 -16.27
N PRO A 215 -15.54 23.19 -16.78
CA PRO A 215 -16.59 22.33 -16.23
C PRO A 215 -16.23 20.85 -16.37
N ILE A 216 -16.58 20.04 -15.37
CA ILE A 216 -16.40 18.58 -15.43
C ILE A 216 -17.24 18.00 -16.56
N TRP A 217 -16.61 17.25 -17.45
CA TRP A 217 -17.32 16.42 -18.44
C TRP A 217 -17.24 15.00 -17.90
N ALA A 218 -18.33 14.51 -17.32
CA ALA A 218 -18.35 13.20 -16.65
C ALA A 218 -18.08 12.08 -17.68
N GLU A 219 -16.90 11.48 -17.64
CA GLU A 219 -16.60 10.25 -18.37
C GLU A 219 -17.05 9.04 -17.55
N ARG A 220 -18.17 8.44 -17.95
CA ARG A 220 -18.86 7.36 -17.24
C ARG A 220 -18.17 5.98 -17.25
N GLN A 221 -16.96 5.87 -17.80
CA GLN A 221 -16.41 4.57 -18.25
C GLN A 221 -15.34 3.93 -17.33
N TRP A 222 -14.82 4.63 -16.33
CA TRP A 222 -13.65 4.15 -15.58
C TRP A 222 -13.97 3.37 -14.29
N ALA A 223 -15.11 3.64 -13.68
CA ALA A 223 -15.39 3.15 -12.33
C ALA A 223 -16.05 1.77 -12.24
N THR A 224 -16.75 1.34 -13.29
CA THR A 224 -17.46 0.05 -13.31
C THR A 224 -16.51 -1.15 -13.25
N LEU A 225 -15.23 -0.95 -13.57
CA LEU A 225 -14.23 -2.00 -13.71
C LEU A 225 -13.71 -2.54 -12.37
N ARG A 226 -13.69 -1.74 -11.28
CA ARG A 226 -13.09 -2.15 -9.99
C ARG A 226 -14.06 -2.77 -8.99
N ALA A 227 -15.37 -2.56 -9.16
CA ALA A 227 -16.37 -3.20 -8.31
C ALA A 227 -16.29 -4.74 -8.34
N SER A 228 -15.71 -5.34 -9.39
CA SER A 228 -15.50 -6.80 -9.51
C SER A 228 -14.21 -7.33 -8.83
N LEU A 229 -13.25 -6.46 -8.47
CA LEU A 229 -11.93 -6.86 -7.94
C LEU A 229 -11.87 -6.91 -6.40
N LYS A 230 -12.97 -6.60 -5.70
CA LYS A 230 -13.06 -6.36 -4.25
C LYS A 230 -12.70 -7.52 -3.30
N SER A 231 -12.26 -8.68 -3.76
CA SER A 231 -12.50 -9.91 -2.99
C SER A 231 -11.29 -10.59 -2.33
N THR A 232 -10.04 -10.09 -2.37
CA THR A 232 -8.94 -10.88 -1.78
C THR A 232 -7.93 -10.05 -0.99
N SER A 233 -7.95 -10.22 0.34
CA SER A 233 -6.96 -9.76 1.33
C SER A 233 -5.63 -10.53 1.29
N VAL A 234 -5.38 -11.25 0.20
CA VAL A 234 -4.26 -12.18 0.04
C VAL A 234 -3.41 -11.78 -1.16
N PRO A 235 -2.07 -11.86 -1.10
CA PRO A 235 -1.21 -11.67 -2.25
C PRO A 235 -1.57 -12.65 -3.37
N LEU A 236 -2.10 -12.11 -4.47
CA LEU A 236 -2.49 -12.90 -5.63
C LEU A 236 -1.25 -13.40 -6.38
N PRO A 237 -1.12 -14.71 -6.69
CA PRO A 237 -0.04 -15.21 -7.52
C PRO A 237 0.01 -14.49 -8.88
N PRO A 238 1.20 -14.25 -9.47
CA PRO A 238 1.35 -13.47 -10.71
C PRO A 238 0.48 -13.97 -11.87
N GLU A 239 0.32 -15.27 -12.00
CA GLU A 239 -0.44 -15.95 -13.04
C GLU A 239 -1.94 -15.70 -12.87
N MET A 240 -2.43 -15.76 -11.63
CA MET A 240 -3.83 -15.46 -11.30
C MET A 240 -4.11 -13.97 -11.46
N PHE A 241 -3.16 -13.10 -11.09
CA PHE A 241 -3.26 -11.66 -11.30
C PHE A 241 -3.32 -11.32 -12.79
N ARG A 242 -2.40 -11.86 -13.60
CA ARG A 242 -2.42 -11.65 -15.05
C ARG A 242 -3.74 -12.12 -15.66
N ALA A 243 -4.24 -13.30 -15.30
CA ALA A 243 -5.53 -13.81 -15.79
C ALA A 243 -6.70 -12.89 -15.39
N GLN A 244 -6.74 -12.41 -14.15
CA GLN A 244 -7.80 -11.51 -13.68
C GLN A 244 -7.75 -10.14 -14.37
N MET A 245 -6.56 -9.67 -14.74
CA MET A 245 -6.36 -8.37 -15.38
C MET A 245 -6.54 -8.42 -16.90
N GLN A 246 -6.57 -9.60 -17.54
CA GLN A 246 -6.83 -9.75 -18.98
C GLN A 246 -8.22 -9.25 -19.39
N ASP A 247 -9.18 -9.29 -18.46
CA ASP A 247 -10.53 -8.77 -18.67
C ASP A 247 -10.62 -7.24 -18.53
N LEU A 248 -9.53 -6.57 -18.16
CA LEU A 248 -9.49 -5.13 -17.93
C LEU A 248 -8.90 -4.37 -19.12
N LYS A 249 -9.52 -3.24 -19.47
CA LYS A 249 -8.97 -2.30 -20.45
C LYS A 249 -8.08 -1.28 -19.74
N PHE A 250 -6.77 -1.37 -19.98
CA PHE A 250 -5.82 -0.33 -19.60
C PHE A 250 -5.97 0.88 -20.52
N THR A 251 -5.80 2.09 -19.99
CA THR A 251 -5.82 3.36 -20.75
C THR A 251 -4.78 3.38 -21.85
N HIS A 252 -3.61 2.81 -21.58
CA HIS A 252 -2.57 2.54 -22.56
C HIS A 252 -2.24 1.05 -22.50
N ARG A 253 -2.27 0.35 -23.64
CA ARG A 253 -2.03 -1.11 -23.69
C ARG A 253 -0.62 -1.47 -23.23
N ASP A 254 0.33 -0.55 -23.42
CA ASP A 254 1.74 -0.75 -23.09
C ASP A 254 2.03 -0.71 -21.58
N ASP A 255 1.12 -0.14 -20.77
CA ASP A 255 1.30 -0.08 -19.31
C ASP A 255 1.00 -1.43 -18.63
N SER A 256 0.23 -2.30 -19.28
CA SER A 256 -0.22 -3.57 -18.69
C SER A 256 0.94 -4.50 -18.33
N GLU A 257 1.93 -4.63 -19.20
CA GLU A 257 3.10 -5.49 -18.97
C GLU A 257 3.97 -4.95 -17.82
N THR A 258 4.13 -3.62 -17.75
CA THR A 258 4.82 -2.97 -16.64
C THR A 258 4.11 -3.26 -15.31
N VAL A 259 2.78 -3.18 -15.28
CA VAL A 259 1.98 -3.50 -14.08
C VAL A 259 2.13 -4.98 -13.70
N PHE A 260 2.16 -5.90 -14.67
CA PHE A 260 2.38 -7.32 -14.40
C PHE A 260 3.76 -7.60 -13.82
N GLU A 261 4.81 -7.02 -14.39
CA GLU A 261 6.18 -7.19 -13.89
C GLU A 261 6.36 -6.57 -12.49
N LEU A 262 5.77 -5.40 -12.24
CA LEU A 262 5.77 -4.78 -10.91
C LEU A 262 5.05 -5.66 -9.88
N GLN A 263 3.85 -6.15 -10.20
CA GLN A 263 3.09 -7.01 -9.29
C GLN A 263 3.85 -8.31 -9.01
N LYS A 264 4.42 -8.93 -10.04
CA LYS A 264 5.23 -10.15 -9.91
C LYS A 264 6.46 -9.93 -9.03
N LYS A 265 7.16 -8.82 -9.23
CA LYS A 265 8.31 -8.42 -8.40
C LYS A 265 7.90 -8.28 -6.93
N VAL A 266 6.82 -7.54 -6.65
CA VAL A 266 6.29 -7.36 -5.28
C VAL A 266 5.92 -8.68 -4.65
N PHE A 267 5.18 -9.52 -5.39
CA PHE A 267 4.75 -10.83 -4.91
C PHE A 267 5.97 -11.64 -4.47
N HIS A 268 6.95 -11.83 -5.34
CA HIS A 268 8.14 -12.62 -5.02
C HIS A 268 8.97 -12.02 -3.88
N GLN A 269 9.13 -10.70 -3.84
CA GLN A 269 9.87 -10.05 -2.77
C GLN A 269 9.18 -10.29 -1.42
N LYS A 270 7.86 -10.06 -1.34
CA LYS A 270 7.07 -10.25 -0.12
C LYS A 270 7.09 -11.71 0.33
N VAL A 271 6.67 -12.65 -0.51
CA VAL A 271 6.59 -14.08 -0.13
C VAL A 271 7.95 -14.67 0.25
N SER A 272 9.05 -14.18 -0.34
CA SER A 272 10.40 -14.65 -0.01
C SER A 272 10.93 -14.17 1.35
N SER A 273 10.42 -13.04 1.85
CA SER A 273 10.81 -12.47 3.15
C SER A 273 9.81 -12.77 4.26
N THR A 274 8.55 -13.07 3.93
CA THR A 274 7.49 -13.30 4.93
C THR A 274 7.78 -14.54 5.78
N THR A 275 8.01 -14.32 7.07
CA THR A 275 8.08 -15.37 8.10
C THR A 275 6.77 -15.56 8.83
N ARG A 276 5.90 -14.54 8.85
CA ARG A 276 4.58 -14.61 9.48
C ARG A 276 3.52 -13.98 8.59
N LEU A 277 2.43 -14.72 8.38
CA LEU A 277 1.29 -14.32 7.58
C LEU A 277 0.04 -14.30 8.47
N VAL A 278 -0.66 -13.16 8.49
CA VAL A 278 -1.98 -13.04 9.12
C VAL A 278 -2.94 -12.54 8.07
N VAL A 279 -4.03 -13.28 7.86
CA VAL A 279 -5.08 -12.94 6.89
C VAL A 279 -6.42 -13.00 7.62
N GLU A 280 -7.18 -11.93 7.53
CA GLU A 280 -8.50 -11.80 8.11
C GLU A 280 -9.57 -11.71 7.01
N ASP A 281 -10.83 -11.98 7.37
CA ASP A 281 -12.02 -11.88 6.51
C ASP A 281 -11.91 -12.62 5.17
N LEU A 282 -11.39 -13.85 5.22
CA LEU A 282 -11.15 -14.66 4.03
C LEU A 282 -12.43 -15.34 3.51
N ASP A 283 -12.90 -14.93 2.34
CA ASP A 283 -13.98 -15.61 1.61
C ASP A 283 -13.46 -16.86 0.86
N ALA A 284 -14.36 -17.64 0.23
CA ALA A 284 -13.99 -18.86 -0.49
C ALA A 284 -13.01 -18.60 -1.65
N LYS A 285 -13.11 -17.43 -2.30
CA LYS A 285 -12.21 -17.04 -3.40
C LYS A 285 -10.85 -16.63 -2.85
N GLY A 286 -10.81 -15.89 -1.77
CA GLY A 286 -9.60 -15.54 -1.03
C GLY A 286 -8.86 -16.77 -0.51
N LEU A 287 -9.58 -17.79 -0.03
CA LEU A 287 -8.96 -19.05 0.39
C LEU A 287 -8.31 -19.79 -0.78
N ALA A 288 -8.97 -19.87 -1.94
CA ALA A 288 -8.38 -20.47 -3.13
C ALA A 288 -7.11 -19.72 -3.58
N VAL A 289 -7.13 -18.39 -3.53
CA VAL A 289 -5.95 -17.55 -3.81
C VAL A 289 -4.83 -17.80 -2.81
N LEU A 290 -5.13 -17.87 -1.51
CA LEU A 290 -4.15 -18.18 -0.48
C LEU A 290 -3.47 -19.52 -0.71
N LEU A 291 -4.26 -20.56 -0.97
CA LEU A 291 -3.74 -21.90 -1.24
C LEU A 291 -2.82 -21.91 -2.47
N ALA A 292 -3.16 -21.17 -3.52
CA ALA A 292 -2.30 -21.03 -4.70
C ALA A 292 -1.00 -20.24 -4.42
N ALA A 293 -1.03 -19.29 -3.48
CA ALA A 293 0.13 -18.47 -3.13
C ALA A 293 1.10 -19.17 -2.15
N LEU A 294 0.58 -20.02 -1.25
CA LEU A 294 1.35 -20.69 -0.18
C LEU A 294 2.67 -21.34 -0.64
N PRO A 295 2.76 -22.04 -1.80
CA PRO A 295 4.02 -22.63 -2.26
C PRO A 295 5.16 -21.63 -2.49
N SER A 296 4.84 -20.35 -2.68
CA SER A 296 5.84 -19.30 -2.92
C SER A 296 6.51 -18.82 -1.62
N TYR A 297 5.92 -19.12 -0.46
CA TYR A 297 6.39 -18.63 0.84
C TYR A 297 7.49 -19.54 1.42
N ARG A 298 8.75 -19.30 1.03
CA ARG A 298 9.88 -20.17 1.42
C ARG A 298 10.34 -20.02 2.87
N LYS A 299 10.03 -18.91 3.53
CA LYS A 299 10.46 -18.60 4.90
C LYS A 299 9.32 -18.57 5.92
N LEU A 300 8.11 -18.93 5.51
CA LEU A 300 6.92 -18.81 6.34
C LEU A 300 6.95 -19.81 7.49
N GLN A 301 6.95 -19.24 8.69
CA GLN A 301 6.99 -19.96 9.96
C GLN A 301 5.63 -19.98 10.65
N ASP A 302 4.83 -18.93 10.50
CA ASP A 302 3.52 -18.81 11.15
C ASP A 302 2.48 -18.28 10.17
N ALA A 303 1.37 -18.99 9.97
CA ALA A 303 0.25 -18.52 9.17
C ALA A 303 -1.07 -18.59 9.96
N VAL A 304 -1.80 -17.48 9.99
CA VAL A 304 -3.10 -17.34 10.64
C VAL A 304 -4.11 -16.89 9.59
N ALA A 305 -5.13 -17.68 9.33
CA ALA A 305 -6.25 -17.30 8.46
C ALA A 305 -7.56 -17.33 9.24
N LEU A 306 -8.23 -16.19 9.29
CA LEU A 306 -9.58 -16.03 9.85
C LEU A 306 -10.56 -15.91 8.69
N ALA A 307 -11.45 -16.89 8.55
CA ALA A 307 -12.53 -16.86 7.57
C ALA A 307 -13.78 -16.30 8.25
N ALA A 308 -14.31 -15.19 7.75
CA ALA A 308 -15.59 -14.65 8.17
C ALA A 308 -16.62 -14.97 7.08
N GLY A 309 -17.73 -15.62 7.45
CA GLY A 309 -18.93 -15.67 6.60
C GLY A 309 -18.99 -16.75 5.50
N LEU A 310 -18.62 -18.00 5.78
CA LEU A 310 -19.04 -19.15 4.95
C LEU A 310 -20.50 -19.56 5.24
N SER A 311 -21.46 -18.65 5.07
CA SER A 311 -22.89 -19.00 5.14
C SER A 311 -23.33 -19.63 3.81
N GLY A 312 -23.02 -20.92 3.64
CA GLY A 312 -23.39 -21.72 2.46
C GLY A 312 -22.56 -23.00 2.26
N CYS A 313 -21.39 -23.08 2.91
CA CYS A 313 -20.64 -24.31 3.12
C CYS A 313 -20.51 -24.49 4.63
N ALA A 314 -20.98 -25.60 5.21
CA ALA A 314 -20.83 -25.87 6.65
C ALA A 314 -19.36 -25.80 7.09
N PRO A 315 -19.07 -25.44 8.35
CA PRO A 315 -18.25 -24.28 8.66
C PRO A 315 -16.75 -24.62 8.75
N LEU A 316 -15.89 -23.76 8.19
CA LEU A 316 -14.48 -23.73 8.53
C LEU A 316 -14.24 -22.54 9.46
N GLU A 317 -14.23 -22.78 10.76
CA GLU A 317 -14.18 -21.72 11.78
C GLU A 317 -12.77 -21.33 12.26
N ARG A 318 -11.67 -21.85 11.67
CA ARG A 318 -10.27 -21.34 11.78
C ARG A 318 -9.25 -22.20 11.00
N LEU A 319 -8.26 -21.61 10.31
CA LEU A 319 -7.04 -22.30 9.83
C LEU A 319 -5.77 -21.62 10.40
N HIS A 320 -4.99 -22.39 11.16
CA HIS A 320 -3.76 -21.98 11.84
C HIS A 320 -2.65 -22.94 11.41
N LEU A 321 -1.58 -22.46 10.79
CA LEU A 321 -0.46 -23.27 10.33
C LEU A 321 0.85 -22.77 10.93
N LYS A 322 1.29 -23.46 11.98
CA LYS A 322 2.57 -23.26 12.67
C LYS A 322 3.62 -24.15 12.02
N CYS A 323 4.69 -23.58 11.50
CA CYS A 323 5.75 -24.24 10.76
C CYS A 323 7.15 -23.79 11.23
N THR A 324 7.64 -24.44 12.28
CA THR A 324 8.97 -25.08 12.14
C THR A 324 8.82 -26.57 11.77
N THR A 325 7.58 -27.05 11.80
CA THR A 325 7.04 -28.28 11.25
C THR A 325 5.49 -28.13 11.24
N VAL A 326 4.79 -28.29 10.10
CA VAL A 326 3.31 -28.13 9.95
C VAL A 326 2.57 -28.93 11.06
N GLY A 327 1.47 -28.51 11.75
CA GLY A 327 0.83 -29.27 12.89
C GLY A 327 -0.62 -29.81 12.67
N GLU A 328 -1.12 -30.76 13.50
CA GLU A 328 -2.25 -31.72 13.24
C GLU A 328 -3.55 -31.23 12.57
N LEU A 329 -3.85 -29.94 12.62
CA LEU A 329 -5.02 -29.34 11.98
C LEU A 329 -4.74 -28.74 10.60
N GLY A 330 -3.54 -28.23 10.36
CA GLY A 330 -2.93 -28.24 9.04
C GLY A 330 -2.94 -29.63 8.44
N SER A 331 -2.78 -30.67 9.27
CA SER A 331 -2.87 -32.06 8.79
C SER A 331 -4.27 -32.54 8.52
N ASN A 332 -5.27 -31.96 9.12
CA ASN A 332 -6.61 -32.49 8.97
C ASN A 332 -7.37 -31.66 7.94
N ALA A 333 -7.07 -30.36 7.81
CA ALA A 333 -7.56 -29.49 6.75
C ALA A 333 -7.01 -29.89 5.37
N LEU A 334 -5.69 -30.12 5.27
CA LEU A 334 -5.14 -30.67 4.04
C LEU A 334 -5.41 -32.21 3.91
N ARG A 335 -5.96 -32.95 4.91
CA ARG A 335 -6.27 -34.43 4.82
C ARG A 335 -7.74 -34.64 4.48
N GLN A 336 -8.60 -33.69 4.81
CA GLN A 336 -9.98 -33.68 4.37
C GLN A 336 -10.10 -32.99 3.01
N MET A 337 -9.24 -32.00 2.70
CA MET A 337 -8.93 -31.69 1.29
C MET A 337 -8.34 -32.90 0.57
N SER A 338 -7.45 -33.70 1.20
CA SER A 338 -7.00 -35.00 0.63
C SER A 338 -8.12 -35.98 0.37
N ALA A 339 -9.14 -36.03 1.21
CA ALA A 339 -10.23 -36.98 1.12
C ALA A 339 -11.36 -36.52 0.17
N HIS A 340 -11.43 -35.23 -0.15
CA HIS A 340 -12.42 -34.66 -1.07
C HIS A 340 -11.82 -34.31 -2.47
N LEU A 341 -10.48 -34.14 -2.56
CA LEU A 341 -9.70 -33.82 -3.77
C LEU A 341 -8.67 -34.91 -4.15
N GLY A 342 -8.55 -35.99 -3.36
CA GLY A 342 -7.63 -37.12 -3.60
C GLY A 342 -6.16 -36.91 -3.20
N ALA A 343 -5.78 -35.83 -2.50
CA ALA A 343 -4.39 -35.39 -2.34
C ALA A 343 -3.84 -35.35 -0.90
N GLN A 344 -2.87 -36.21 -0.58
CA GLN A 344 -2.26 -36.44 0.74
C GLN A 344 -1.44 -35.27 1.29
N LEU A 345 -1.12 -35.34 2.58
CA LEU A 345 -0.75 -34.17 3.38
C LEU A 345 0.28 -34.44 4.46
N ASP A 346 1.30 -33.59 4.52
CA ASP A 346 2.43 -33.78 5.40
C ASP A 346 2.61 -32.76 6.52
N LEU A 347 3.09 -33.28 7.65
CA LEU A 347 2.88 -32.66 8.93
C LEU A 347 3.87 -33.11 10.00
N ALA A 348 4.63 -32.19 10.59
CA ALA A 348 5.67 -32.55 11.53
C ALA A 348 5.51 -31.81 12.88
N ARG A 349 6.07 -32.34 13.96
CA ARG A 349 6.18 -31.65 15.27
C ARG A 349 7.65 -31.55 15.65
N THR A 350 8.17 -30.34 15.87
CA THR A 350 9.44 -30.14 16.58
C THR A 350 9.19 -30.24 18.08
N VAL A 351 9.43 -31.44 18.64
CA VAL A 351 9.65 -31.63 20.08
C VAL A 351 11.12 -31.29 20.34
N ALA A 352 11.38 -30.31 21.22
CA ALA A 352 12.72 -29.99 21.66
C ALA A 352 13.22 -31.11 22.60
N ASP A 353 14.15 -31.91 22.10
CA ASP A 353 14.79 -33.00 22.81
C ASP A 353 16.05 -32.48 23.50
N ARG A 354 16.09 -32.48 24.84
CA ARG A 354 17.35 -32.52 25.60
C ARG A 354 17.21 -33.33 26.90
N ALA A 355 17.97 -34.43 26.89
CA ALA A 355 18.63 -35.13 27.99
C ALA A 355 17.82 -36.21 28.74
N GLY A 356 18.38 -37.43 28.68
CA GLY A 356 17.91 -38.65 29.34
C GLY A 356 18.26 -38.77 30.83
N PRO A 357 18.45 -39.99 31.35
CA PRO A 357 17.74 -40.46 32.54
C PRO A 357 18.48 -40.31 33.87
N GLY A 358 17.70 -40.21 34.95
CA GLY A 358 18.08 -40.65 36.31
C GLY A 358 18.40 -39.54 37.31
N GLN A 359 17.51 -39.33 38.29
CA GLN A 359 17.78 -39.47 39.74
C GLN A 359 16.60 -38.96 40.59
N GLU A 360 16.38 -39.65 41.70
CA GLU A 360 15.30 -39.46 42.68
C GLU A 360 15.44 -38.19 43.54
N ALA A 361 14.26 -37.73 44.01
CA ALA A 361 13.95 -37.07 45.29
C ALA A 361 14.62 -35.72 45.68
N GLU A 362 13.84 -34.65 45.85
CA GLU A 362 13.21 -34.24 47.13
C GLU A 362 12.34 -32.96 46.98
N PRO A 363 11.38 -32.68 47.89
CA PRO A 363 10.48 -31.52 47.80
C PRO A 363 10.81 -30.42 48.83
N VAL A 364 10.84 -29.14 48.41
CA VAL A 364 10.84 -27.97 49.32
C VAL A 364 10.17 -26.75 48.64
N PRO A 365 9.74 -25.69 49.35
CA PRO A 365 8.37 -25.17 49.37
C PRO A 365 8.24 -23.77 48.70
N PRO A 366 7.05 -23.12 48.68
CA PRO A 366 6.80 -21.97 47.81
C PRO A 366 6.98 -20.61 48.50
N ALA A 367 7.41 -19.60 47.73
CA ALA A 367 7.10 -18.16 47.88
C ALA A 367 7.83 -17.33 46.79
N PRO A 368 7.49 -16.05 46.53
CA PRO A 368 6.19 -15.39 46.49
C PRO A 368 5.95 -14.62 45.16
N LEU A 369 4.74 -14.06 45.04
CA LEU A 369 4.24 -13.23 43.93
C LEU A 369 5.06 -11.96 43.69
N GLY A 370 5.45 -11.73 42.43
CA GLY A 370 5.91 -10.46 41.89
C GLY A 370 5.21 -10.13 40.56
N HIS A 371 4.40 -9.08 40.56
CA HIS A 371 3.90 -8.36 39.38
C HIS A 371 4.96 -7.35 38.87
N PRO A 372 4.71 -6.56 37.80
CA PRO A 372 4.18 -6.86 36.47
C PRO A 372 5.10 -6.27 35.37
N GLY A 373 4.88 -6.65 34.09
CA GLY A 373 5.27 -5.79 32.98
C GLY A 373 5.99 -6.48 31.83
N GLN A 374 5.33 -6.58 30.68
CA GLN A 374 5.73 -5.87 29.46
C GLN A 374 4.69 -6.10 28.34
N PRO A 375 4.46 -5.10 27.47
CA PRO A 375 3.43 -5.14 26.44
C PRO A 375 3.84 -6.02 25.27
N ARG A 376 2.90 -6.85 24.80
CA ARG A 376 3.01 -7.63 23.57
C ARG A 376 2.66 -6.75 22.38
N THR A 377 3.63 -6.48 21.52
CA THR A 377 3.42 -5.80 20.23
C THR A 377 2.92 -6.83 19.23
N ALA A 378 1.68 -6.67 18.76
CA ALA A 378 1.11 -7.40 17.63
C ALA A 378 1.04 -6.46 16.43
N LEU A 379 1.65 -6.87 15.31
CA LEU A 379 1.58 -6.16 14.03
C LEU A 379 0.20 -6.43 13.40
N ARG A 380 -0.55 -5.36 13.17
CA ARG A 380 -1.89 -5.35 12.57
C ARG A 380 -1.72 -4.91 11.12
N ILE A 381 -2.02 -5.77 10.17
CA ILE A 381 -2.09 -5.42 8.74
C ILE A 381 -3.58 -5.24 8.45
N GLN A 382 -3.98 -4.01 8.15
CA GLN A 382 -5.36 -3.64 7.78
C GLN A 382 -5.51 -3.58 6.26
#